data_AF-A0A024HUG5-F1
#
_entry.id   AF-A0A024HUG5-F1
#
_cell.length_a   1.000
_cell.length_b   1.000
_cell.length_c   1.000
_cell.angle_alpha   90.00
_cell.angle_beta   90.00
_cell.angle_gamma   90.00
#
_symmetry.space_group_name_H-M   'P 1'
#
loop_
_entity.id
_entity.type
_entity.pdbx_description
1 polymer ?
#
loop_
_entity_poly.entity_id
_entity_poly.type
_entity_poly.pdbx_seq_one_letter_code
_entity_poly.pdbx_strand_id
1 'polypeptide(L)'
;MRRYVAKESMSNIRIVFIITGATFLVLTHLDDTYYRDWVYSNQIADFGLANYLPSITGTITAIFLLIGLSKESFKKAPSSAFGLMVGCVIYEVMQPTLGTGVFDWLDLVAVVIAGCIVVSALKISNKKMVNTAT
;
A
#
# COMPACT_ATOMS: atom_id res chain seq x y z
N MET A 1 19.78 -6.58 -28.11
CA MET A 1 19.28 -7.59 -27.15
C MET A 1 19.14 -7.06 -25.71
N ARG A 2 20.21 -6.63 -25.02
CA ARG A 2 20.15 -6.14 -23.61
C ARG A 2 19.05 -5.10 -23.31
N ARG A 3 18.86 -4.10 -24.19
CA ARG A 3 17.82 -3.06 -24.01
C ARG A 3 16.39 -3.58 -24.10
N TYR A 4 16.15 -4.62 -24.90
CA TYR A 4 14.83 -5.24 -25.03
C TYR A 4 14.47 -6.05 -23.77
N VAL A 5 15.40 -6.88 -23.30
CA VAL A 5 15.23 -7.68 -22.07
C VAL A 5 14.99 -6.79 -20.84
N ALA A 6 15.70 -5.66 -20.73
CA ALA A 6 15.49 -4.71 -19.64
C ALA A 6 14.10 -4.04 -19.68
N LYS A 7 13.59 -3.72 -20.88
CA LYS A 7 12.26 -3.14 -21.06
C LYS A 7 11.14 -4.12 -20.70
N GLU A 8 11.33 -5.40 -21.05
CA GLU A 8 10.40 -6.49 -20.74
C GLU A 8 10.37 -6.81 -19.23
N SER A 9 11.54 -6.92 -18.60
CA SER A 9 11.69 -7.04 -17.13
C SER A 9 10.99 -5.90 -16.38
N MET A 10 11.11 -4.66 -16.89
CA MET A 10 10.46 -3.48 -16.33
C MET A 10 8.94 -3.49 -16.52
N SER A 11 8.43 -4.19 -17.54
CA SER A 11 6.99 -4.40 -17.73
C SER A 11 6.46 -5.44 -16.73
N ASN A 12 7.21 -6.53 -16.50
CA ASN A 12 6.78 -7.61 -15.61
C ASN A 12 6.69 -7.16 -14.14
N ILE A 13 7.66 -6.36 -13.65
CA ILE A 13 7.59 -5.84 -12.28
C ILE A 13 6.40 -4.91 -12.06
N ARG A 14 5.96 -4.17 -13.09
CA ARG A 14 4.78 -3.32 -13.00
C ARG A 14 3.50 -4.13 -12.91
N ILE A 15 3.41 -5.21 -13.70
CA ILE A 15 2.29 -6.14 -13.61
C ILE A 15 2.20 -6.73 -12.20
N VAL A 16 3.34 -7.12 -11.61
CA VAL A 16 3.38 -7.58 -10.21
C VAL A 16 2.84 -6.51 -9.26
N PHE A 17 3.26 -5.26 -9.39
CA PHE A 17 2.74 -4.17 -8.55
C PHE A 17 1.25 -3.94 -8.71
N ILE A 18 0.74 -3.98 -9.95
CA ILE A 18 -0.70 -3.82 -10.22
C ILE A 18 -1.48 -4.99 -9.61
N ILE A 19 -1.02 -6.23 -9.77
CA ILE A 19 -1.67 -7.42 -9.21
C ILE A 19 -1.66 -7.35 -7.68
N THR A 20 -0.53 -7.01 -7.06
CA THR A 20 -0.45 -6.82 -5.61
C THR A 20 -1.42 -5.74 -5.15
N GLY A 21 -1.42 -4.56 -5.80
CA GLY A 21 -2.34 -3.47 -5.48
C GLY A 21 -3.80 -3.88 -5.61
N ALA A 22 -4.18 -4.56 -6.71
CA ALA A 22 -5.54 -5.04 -6.93
C ALA A 22 -5.96 -6.11 -5.92
N THR A 23 -5.04 -6.99 -5.52
CA THR A 23 -5.31 -8.00 -4.48
C THR A 23 -5.61 -7.32 -3.15
N PHE A 24 -4.77 -6.36 -2.74
CA PHE A 24 -5.00 -5.61 -1.51
C PHE A 24 -6.22 -4.68 -1.59
N LEU A 25 -6.62 -4.22 -2.78
CA LEU A 25 -7.84 -3.46 -2.96
C LEU A 25 -9.06 -4.33 -2.61
N VAL A 26 -9.09 -5.57 -3.11
CA VAL A 26 -10.13 -6.54 -2.77
C VAL A 26 -10.11 -6.85 -1.28
N LEU A 27 -8.93 -7.08 -0.69
CA LEU A 27 -8.81 -7.29 0.76
C LEU A 27 -9.32 -6.09 1.55
N THR A 28 -8.97 -4.87 1.17
CA THR A 28 -9.45 -3.65 1.84
C THR A 28 -10.96 -3.60 1.85
N HIS A 29 -11.60 -3.90 0.71
CA HIS A 29 -13.06 -3.94 0.66
C HIS A 29 -13.64 -5.06 1.55
N LEU A 30 -13.03 -6.25 1.54
CA LEU A 30 -13.46 -7.37 2.38
C LEU A 30 -13.30 -7.06 3.88
N ASP A 31 -12.21 -6.39 4.25
CA ASP A 31 -11.89 -6.03 5.62
C ASP A 31 -12.83 -4.94 6.13
N ASP A 32 -13.08 -3.92 5.30
CA ASP A 32 -13.90 -2.74 5.62
C ASP A 32 -15.39 -3.09 5.80
N THR A 33 -15.89 -4.04 5.02
CA THR A 33 -17.30 -4.44 5.01
C THR A 33 -17.53 -5.74 5.77
N TYR A 34 -17.08 -6.87 5.23
CA TYR A 34 -17.43 -8.19 5.77
C TYR A 34 -16.74 -8.52 7.09
N TYR A 35 -15.42 -8.33 7.19
CA TYR A 35 -14.68 -8.67 8.41
C TYR A 35 -15.11 -7.78 9.57
N ARG A 36 -15.15 -6.46 9.35
CA ARG A 36 -15.56 -5.50 10.38
C ARG A 36 -16.97 -5.76 10.87
N ASP A 37 -17.94 -5.91 9.97
CA ASP A 37 -19.34 -6.18 10.34
C ASP A 37 -19.47 -7.52 11.10
N TRP A 38 -18.70 -8.53 10.70
CA TRP A 38 -18.68 -9.82 11.39
C TRP A 38 -18.11 -9.71 12.81
N VAL A 39 -17.00 -9.00 13.00
CA VAL A 39 -16.39 -8.77 14.34
C VAL A 39 -17.37 -8.04 15.25
N TYR A 40 -17.99 -6.97 14.76
CA TYR A 40 -18.94 -6.18 15.56
C TYR A 40 -20.21 -6.95 15.87
N SER A 41 -20.78 -7.68 14.90
CA SER A 41 -22.00 -8.47 15.12
C SER A 41 -21.79 -9.65 16.08
N ASN A 42 -20.59 -10.22 16.11
CA ASN A 42 -20.25 -11.35 16.98
C ASN A 42 -19.55 -10.92 18.30
N GLN A 43 -19.39 -9.61 18.52
CA GLN A 43 -18.75 -9.04 19.73
C GLN A 43 -17.35 -9.63 19.98
N ILE A 44 -16.58 -9.82 18.91
CA ILE A 44 -15.24 -10.42 18.98
C ILE A 44 -14.25 -9.37 19.46
N ALA A 45 -13.48 -9.71 20.49
CA ALA A 45 -12.38 -8.88 20.97
C ALA A 45 -11.11 -9.15 20.12
N ASP A 46 -10.99 -8.43 19.00
CA ASP A 46 -9.83 -8.53 18.10
C ASP A 46 -8.78 -7.43 18.32
N PHE A 47 -8.81 -6.80 19.50
CA PHE A 47 -7.94 -5.68 19.87
C PHE A 47 -8.07 -4.45 18.94
N GLY A 48 -9.21 -4.29 18.27
CA GLY A 48 -9.49 -3.17 17.38
C GLY A 48 -8.94 -3.37 15.97
N LEU A 49 -8.48 -4.58 15.63
CA LEU A 49 -7.97 -4.91 14.29
C LEU A 49 -8.99 -4.57 13.20
N ALA A 50 -10.27 -4.86 13.42
CA ALA A 50 -11.36 -4.51 12.51
C ALA A 50 -11.45 -3.00 12.20
N ASN A 51 -10.97 -2.14 13.09
CA ASN A 51 -11.01 -0.69 12.88
C ASN A 51 -9.93 -0.28 11.86
N TYR A 52 -8.68 -0.68 12.11
CA TYR A 52 -7.51 -0.16 11.38
C TYR A 52 -6.96 -1.09 10.29
N LEU A 53 -7.45 -2.33 10.18
CA LEU A 53 -7.02 -3.27 9.14
C LEU A 53 -7.25 -2.71 7.72
N PRO A 54 -8.40 -2.07 7.41
CA PRO A 54 -8.60 -1.43 6.11
C PRO A 54 -7.60 -0.30 5.82
N SER A 55 -7.11 0.44 6.82
CA SER A 55 -6.07 1.45 6.63
C SER A 55 -4.71 0.83 6.27
N ILE A 56 -4.39 -0.35 6.83
CA ILE A 56 -3.19 -1.12 6.44
C ILE A 56 -3.30 -1.56 4.98
N THR A 57 -4.37 -2.29 4.64
CA THR A 57 -4.54 -2.85 3.30
C THR A 57 -4.75 -1.76 2.25
N GLY A 58 -5.43 -0.68 2.61
CA GLY A 58 -5.64 0.50 1.77
C GLY A 58 -4.33 1.24 1.47
N THR A 59 -3.44 1.37 2.46
CA THR A 59 -2.10 1.95 2.26
C THR A 59 -1.26 1.09 1.30
N ILE A 60 -1.27 -0.22 1.48
CA ILE A 60 -0.56 -1.16 0.59
C ILE A 60 -1.14 -1.06 -0.84
N THR A 61 -2.46 -1.01 -0.96
CA THR A 61 -3.17 -0.81 -2.23
C THR A 61 -2.71 0.45 -2.92
N ALA A 62 -2.79 1.60 -2.24
CA ALA A 62 -2.42 2.89 -2.79
C ALA A 62 -0.97 2.89 -3.29
N ILE A 63 -0.02 2.38 -2.48
CA ILE A 63 1.39 2.33 -2.85
C ILE A 63 1.61 1.47 -4.10
N PHE A 64 1.19 0.20 -4.07
CA PHE A 64 1.50 -0.72 -5.16
C PHE A 64 0.73 -0.41 -6.43
N LEU A 65 -0.56 -0.08 -6.32
CA LEU A 65 -1.39 0.21 -7.48
C LEU A 65 -0.93 1.49 -8.19
N LEU A 66 -0.70 2.59 -7.44
CA LEU A 66 -0.30 3.86 -8.05
C LEU A 66 1.11 3.80 -8.62
N ILE A 67 2.06 3.13 -7.96
CA ILE A 67 3.41 2.93 -8.53
C ILE A 67 3.33 2.02 -9.76
N GLY A 68 2.54 0.94 -9.70
CA GLY A 68 2.36 0.01 -10.82
C GLY A 68 1.76 0.68 -12.07
N LEU A 69 0.78 1.57 -11.87
CA LEU A 69 0.18 2.38 -12.93
C LEU A 69 1.08 3.54 -13.39
N SER A 70 2.01 3.98 -12.54
CA SER A 70 2.93 5.05 -12.90
C SER A 70 3.88 4.63 -14.03
N LYS A 71 4.28 5.60 -14.86
CA LYS A 71 5.35 5.40 -15.84
C LYS A 71 6.74 5.55 -15.25
N GLU A 72 6.87 5.65 -13.93
CA GLU A 72 8.15 5.88 -13.27
C GLU A 72 9.10 4.67 -13.34
N SER A 73 10.38 4.94 -13.20
CA SER A 73 11.41 3.91 -13.09
C SER A 73 11.34 3.23 -11.73
N PHE A 74 11.58 1.93 -11.69
CA PHE A 74 11.62 1.15 -10.46
C PHE A 74 12.64 1.72 -9.45
N LYS A 75 13.73 2.34 -9.93
CA LYS A 75 14.71 3.06 -9.09
C LYS A 75 14.06 4.14 -8.20
N LYS A 76 12.97 4.76 -8.64
CA LYS A 76 12.23 5.77 -7.87
C LYS A 76 11.15 5.18 -6.97
N ALA A 77 10.77 3.92 -7.14
CA ALA A 77 9.67 3.28 -6.42
C ALA A 77 9.72 3.48 -4.89
N PRO A 78 10.89 3.38 -4.20
CA PRO A 78 10.92 3.63 -2.76
C PRO A 78 10.62 5.08 -2.38
N SER A 79 11.03 6.06 -3.20
CA SER A 79 10.73 7.48 -2.99
C SER A 79 9.26 7.77 -3.26
N SER A 80 8.70 7.18 -4.33
CA SER A 80 7.29 7.33 -4.68
C SER A 80 6.40 6.67 -3.61
N ALA A 81 6.80 5.51 -3.08
CA ALA A 81 6.12 4.84 -1.97
C ALA A 81 6.10 5.69 -0.69
N PHE A 82 7.21 6.37 -0.38
CA PHE A 82 7.26 7.29 0.76
C PHE A 82 6.32 8.49 0.56
N GLY A 83 6.31 9.08 -0.65
CA GLY A 83 5.37 10.15 -0.98
C GLY A 83 3.90 9.72 -0.86
N LEU A 84 3.59 8.50 -1.31
CA LEU A 84 2.25 7.92 -1.19
C LEU A 84 1.86 7.63 0.27
N MET A 85 2.79 7.11 1.09
CA MET A 85 2.58 6.97 2.53
C MET A 85 2.24 8.32 3.17
N VAL A 86 2.99 9.38 2.85
CA VAL A 86 2.68 10.74 3.36
C VAL A 86 1.30 11.18 2.88
N GLY A 87 0.93 10.91 1.62
CA GLY A 87 -0.40 11.17 1.11
C GLY A 87 -1.51 10.43 1.88
N CYS A 88 -1.30 9.15 2.23
CA CYS A 88 -2.23 8.38 3.06
C CYS A 88 -2.34 8.95 4.48
N VAL A 89 -1.22 9.36 5.09
CA VAL A 89 -1.23 10.02 6.41
C VAL A 89 -2.04 11.32 6.38
N ILE A 90 -1.84 12.14 5.34
CA ILE A 90 -2.63 13.37 5.16
C ILE A 90 -4.10 13.04 4.95
N TYR A 91 -4.40 12.01 4.14
CA TYR A 91 -5.76 11.57 3.89
C TYR A 91 -6.47 11.19 5.19
N GLU A 92 -5.87 10.35 6.04
CA GLU A 92 -6.42 9.97 7.36
C GLU A 92 -6.76 11.19 8.22
N VAL A 93 -5.84 12.15 8.33
CA VAL A 93 -6.08 13.40 9.08
C VAL A 93 -7.20 14.24 8.47
N MET A 94 -7.37 14.19 7.15
CA MET A 94 -8.41 14.93 6.42
C MET A 94 -9.76 14.22 6.31
N GLN A 95 -9.86 12.93 6.61
CA GLN A 95 -11.12 12.17 6.44
C GLN A 95 -12.33 12.84 7.12
N PRO A 96 -12.24 13.40 8.35
CA PRO A 96 -13.37 14.09 8.97
C PRO A 96 -13.84 15.33 8.20
N THR A 97 -12.91 16.05 7.57
CA THR A 97 -13.24 17.27 6.80
C THR A 97 -13.77 16.94 5.41
N LEU A 98 -13.37 15.80 4.85
CA LEU A 98 -13.83 15.30 3.57
C LEU A 98 -15.17 14.53 3.66
N GLY A 99 -15.62 14.20 4.88
CA GLY A 99 -16.84 13.42 5.11
C GLY A 99 -16.73 11.96 4.67
N THR A 100 -15.51 11.45 4.50
CA THR A 100 -15.24 10.08 4.04
C THR A 100 -15.01 9.09 5.19
N GLY A 101 -14.83 9.58 6.41
CA GLY A 101 -14.54 8.76 7.58
C GLY A 101 -14.34 9.59 8.85
N VAL A 102 -13.99 8.92 9.95
CA VAL A 102 -13.65 9.54 11.24
C VAL A 102 -12.16 9.36 11.46
N PHE A 103 -11.52 10.37 12.05
CA PHE A 103 -10.11 10.28 12.40
C PHE A 103 -9.93 9.36 13.61
N ASP A 104 -9.20 8.26 13.42
CA ASP A 104 -8.73 7.36 14.48
C ASP A 104 -7.19 7.37 14.54
N TRP A 105 -6.65 7.46 15.75
CA TRP A 105 -5.21 7.37 15.99
C TRP A 105 -4.65 6.00 15.61
N LEU A 106 -5.43 4.93 15.75
CA LEU A 106 -5.01 3.59 15.36
C LEU A 106 -4.86 3.47 13.84
N ASP A 107 -5.75 4.08 13.07
CA ASP A 107 -5.68 4.13 11.61
C ASP A 107 -4.43 4.90 11.16
N LEU A 108 -4.16 6.05 11.78
CA LEU A 108 -2.95 6.83 11.50
C LEU A 108 -1.67 6.03 11.77
N VAL A 109 -1.59 5.35 12.93
CA VAL A 109 -0.45 4.51 13.29
C VAL A 109 -0.32 3.32 12.32
N ALA A 110 -1.44 2.72 11.93
CA ALA A 110 -1.49 1.62 10.97
C ALA A 110 -0.95 2.03 9.60
N VAL A 111 -1.36 3.18 9.07
CA VAL A 111 -0.84 3.76 7.82
C VAL A 111 0.67 3.97 7.90
N VAL A 112 1.16 4.57 8.99
CA VAL A 112 2.61 4.84 9.16
C VAL A 112 3.41 3.54 9.22
N ILE A 113 2.98 2.57 10.01
CA ILE A 113 3.68 1.28 10.14
C ILE A 113 3.68 0.53 8.80
N ALA A 114 2.52 0.40 8.15
CA ALA A 114 2.38 -0.27 6.87
C ALA A 114 3.26 0.40 5.79
N GLY A 115 3.19 1.72 5.70
CA GLY A 115 4.00 2.51 4.79
C GLY A 115 5.50 2.35 5.04
N CYS A 116 5.96 2.43 6.29
CA CYS A 116 7.36 2.22 6.66
C CYS A 116 7.87 0.83 6.26
N ILE A 117 7.06 -0.21 6.48
CA ILE A 117 7.40 -1.60 6.09
C ILE A 117 7.53 -1.68 4.56
N VAL A 118 6.54 -1.19 3.81
CA VAL A 118 6.55 -1.25 2.33
C VAL A 118 7.71 -0.45 1.75
N VAL A 119 7.95 0.77 2.24
CA VAL A 119 9.09 1.61 1.82
C VAL A 119 10.41 0.89 2.07
N SER A 120 10.58 0.26 3.24
CA SER A 120 11.79 -0.47 3.60
C SER A 120 11.99 -1.70 2.71
N ALA A 121 10.93 -2.49 2.48
CA ALA A 121 10.95 -3.65 1.59
C ALA A 121 11.32 -3.25 0.14
N LEU A 122 10.76 -2.15 -0.35
CA LEU A 122 11.07 -1.61 -1.67
C LEU A 122 12.51 -1.11 -1.74
N LYS A 123 13.04 -0.42 -0.71
CA LYS A 123 14.46 -0.01 -0.66
C LYS A 123 15.39 -1.21 -0.76
N ILE A 124 15.13 -2.28 0.00
CA ILE A 124 15.93 -3.51 -0.02
C ILE A 124 15.88 -4.17 -1.40
N SER A 125 14.68 -4.30 -1.98
CA SER A 125 14.48 -4.88 -3.31
C SER A 125 15.16 -4.07 -4.40
N ASN A 126 15.08 -2.73 -4.31
CA ASN A 126 15.73 -1.82 -5.23
C ASN A 126 17.25 -1.98 -5.22
N LYS A 127 17.85 -2.01 -4.02
CA LYS A 127 19.30 -2.18 -3.86
C LYS A 127 19.78 -3.49 -4.49
N LYS A 128 19.05 -4.60 -4.26
CA LYS A 128 19.38 -5.91 -4.87
C LYS A 128 19.33 -5.86 -6.40
N MET A 129 18.29 -5.28 -6.97
CA MET A 129 18.13 -5.19 -8.43
C MET A 129 19.15 -4.26 -9.10
N VAL A 130 19.49 -3.14 -8.46
CA VAL A 130 20.52 -2.23 -8.97
C VAL A 130 21.90 -2.90 -8.96
N ASN A 131 22.26 -3.58 -7.87
CA ASN A 131 23.56 -4.26 -7.75
C ASN A 131 23.72 -5.44 -8.71
N THR A 132 22.62 -6.07 -9.16
CA THR A 132 22.66 -7.16 -10.14
C THR A 132 22.85 -6.63 -11.58
N ALA A 133 22.58 -5.34 -11.81
CA ALA A 133 22.63 -4.72 -13.14
C ALA A 133 23.95 -3.99 -13.43
N THR A 134 24.79 -3.78 -12.42
CA THR A 134 26.16 -3.23 -12.50
C THR A 134 27.18 -4.36 -12.55
#